data_AF-A0ABD1Q1J4-F1
#
_entry.id   AF-A0ABD1Q1J4-F1
#
_cell.length_a   1.000
_cell.length_b   1.000
_cell.length_c   1.000
_cell.angle_alpha   90.00
_cell.angle_beta   90.00
_cell.angle_gamma   90.00
#
_symmetry.space_group_name_H-M   'P 1'
#
loop_
_entity.id
_entity.type
_entity.pdbx_description
1 polymer ?
#
loop_
_entity_poly.entity_id
_entity_poly.type
_entity_poly.pdbx_seq_one_letter_code
_entity_poly.pdbx_strand_id
1 'polypeptide(L)'
;MTEKVRLIVSHDRNFTNYGEEWKWGGKRTMSIKVASDIAYDELVYRLMEKLNVDDNRFTCHLKFILLAMNLPPAQLNEDDDLQWYISIYKETTLCDVVDQRGIPTV
;
A
#
# COMPACT_ATOMS: atom_id res chain seq x y z
N MET A 1 11.63 1.22 21.98
CA MET A 1 11.35 0.10 21.07
C MET A 1 10.53 0.67 19.93
N THR A 2 11.00 0.57 18.69
CA THR A 2 10.18 1.05 17.58
C THR A 2 9.00 0.11 17.36
N GLU A 3 7.80 0.69 17.28
CA GLU A 3 6.59 -0.02 16.89
C GLU A 3 6.78 -0.66 15.51
N LYS A 4 6.18 -1.83 15.29
CA LYS A 4 6.23 -2.50 13.98
C LYS A 4 4.86 -2.43 13.32
N VAL A 5 4.83 -1.99 12.07
CA VAL A 5 3.63 -1.96 11.24
C VAL A 5 3.68 -3.09 10.21
N ARG A 6 2.52 -3.60 9.83
CA ARG A 6 2.38 -4.56 8.72
C ARG A 6 1.79 -3.85 7.53
N LEU A 7 2.52 -3.83 6.43
CA LEU A 7 2.07 -3.29 5.16
C LEU A 7 1.62 -4.44 4.26
N ILE A 8 0.49 -4.26 3.56
CA ILE A 8 0.02 -5.16 2.50
C ILE A 8 0.33 -4.47 1.17
N VAL A 9 1.08 -5.14 0.31
CA VAL A 9 1.57 -4.58 -0.95
C VAL A 9 1.04 -5.41 -2.11
N SER A 10 0.35 -4.74 -3.03
CA SER A 10 -0.10 -5.31 -4.30
C SER A 10 0.96 -5.09 -5.38
N HIS A 11 1.26 -6.10 -6.20
CA HIS A 11 2.32 -6.03 -7.21
C HIS A 11 1.95 -6.71 -8.55
N ASP A 12 2.84 -6.62 -9.55
CA ASP A 12 2.78 -7.18 -10.92
C ASP A 12 1.84 -6.49 -11.93
N ARG A 13 1.09 -5.48 -11.52
CA ARG A 13 0.19 -4.69 -12.39
C ARG A 13 0.31 -3.21 -12.05
N ASN A 14 -0.63 -2.41 -12.54
CA ASN A 14 -0.73 -0.98 -12.28
C ASN A 14 -2.16 -0.63 -11.85
N PHE A 15 -2.32 0.59 -11.38
CA PHE A 15 -3.64 1.20 -11.21
C PHE A 15 -4.21 1.62 -12.57
N THR A 16 -5.49 1.31 -12.78
CA THR A 16 -6.28 1.71 -13.95
C THR A 16 -7.49 2.50 -13.49
N ASN A 17 -7.78 3.59 -14.18
CA ASN A 17 -8.98 4.39 -13.96
C ASN A 17 -10.17 3.78 -14.73
N TYR A 18 -11.29 3.58 -14.05
CA TYR A 18 -12.55 3.08 -14.63
C TYR A 18 -13.67 4.13 -14.61
N GLY A 19 -13.31 5.41 -14.74
CA GLY A 19 -14.20 6.57 -14.66
C GLY A 19 -14.47 6.99 -13.21
N GLU A 20 -15.10 6.12 -12.44
CA GLU A 20 -15.59 6.43 -11.09
C GLU A 20 -14.60 6.07 -9.98
N GLU A 21 -13.58 5.25 -10.31
CA GLU A 21 -12.59 4.79 -9.34
C GLU A 21 -11.27 4.36 -9.99
N TRP A 22 -10.21 4.44 -9.20
CA TRP A 22 -8.94 3.83 -9.51
C TRP A 22 -8.87 2.44 -8.88
N LYS A 23 -8.57 1.43 -9.69
CA LYS A 23 -8.46 0.03 -9.25
C LYS A 23 -7.11 -0.53 -9.58
N TRP A 24 -6.56 -1.32 -8.65
CA TRP A 24 -5.40 -2.14 -8.94
C TRP A 24 -5.78 -3.28 -9.88
N GLY A 25 -5.10 -3.41 -11.01
CA GLY A 25 -5.40 -4.45 -12.01
C GLY A 25 -4.86 -5.85 -11.66
N GLY A 26 -4.11 -5.98 -10.57
CA GLY A 26 -3.47 -7.25 -10.16
C GLY A 26 -4.21 -7.96 -9.03
N LYS A 27 -3.86 -9.23 -8.82
CA LYS A 27 -4.39 -10.07 -7.73
C LYS A 27 -3.32 -10.53 -6.75
N ARG A 28 -2.04 -10.28 -7.07
CA ARG A 28 -0.91 -10.71 -6.26
C ARG A 28 -0.65 -9.67 -5.18
N THR A 29 -0.64 -10.15 -3.95
CA THR A 29 -0.36 -9.37 -2.76
C THR A 29 0.67 -10.09 -1.92
N MET A 30 1.46 -9.30 -1.20
CA MET A 30 2.32 -9.80 -0.13
C MET A 30 2.13 -8.94 1.11
N SER A 31 2.63 -9.41 2.25
CA SER A 31 2.74 -8.57 3.43
C SER A 31 4.18 -8.47 3.91
N ILE A 32 4.58 -7.31 4.40
CA ILE A 32 5.88 -7.07 5.00
C ILE A 32 5.70 -6.41 6.37
N LYS A 33 6.48 -6.86 7.35
CA LYS A 33 6.54 -6.23 8.68
C LYS A 33 7.77 -5.35 8.74
N VAL A 34 7.59 -4.08 9.03
CA VAL A 34 8.66 -3.08 9.07
C VAL A 34 8.56 -2.25 10.35
N ALA A 35 9.64 -1.57 10.68
CA ALA A 35 9.64 -0.56 11.73
C ALA A 35 8.72 0.60 11.31
N SER A 36 7.98 1.22 12.23
CA SER A 36 7.08 2.32 11.88
C SER A 36 7.82 3.58 11.42
N ASP A 37 9.09 3.73 11.79
CA ASP A 37 10.00 4.82 11.42
C ASP A 37 10.95 4.43 10.27
N ILE A 38 10.63 3.37 9.52
CA ILE A 38 11.46 2.92 8.39
C ILE A 38 11.61 4.03 7.35
N ALA A 39 12.84 4.22 6.86
CA ALA A 39 13.12 5.11 5.73
C ALA A 39 12.54 4.54 4.42
N TYR A 40 12.20 5.42 3.50
CA TYR A 40 11.64 5.09 2.21
C TYR A 40 12.54 4.16 1.40
N ASP A 41 13.83 4.49 1.29
CA ASP A 41 14.79 3.69 0.52
C ASP A 41 14.97 2.29 1.10
N GLU A 42 14.97 2.17 2.44
CA GLU A 42 15.05 0.88 3.14
C GLU A 42 13.77 0.06 2.91
N LEU A 43 12.59 0.68 2.88
CA LEU A 43 11.35 0.00 2.54
C LEU A 43 11.37 -0.51 1.09
N VAL A 44 11.79 0.33 0.15
CA VAL A 44 11.92 -0.03 -1.26
C VAL A 44 12.88 -1.20 -1.44
N TYR A 45 14.07 -1.12 -0.84
CA TYR A 45 15.08 -2.18 -0.89
C TYR A 45 14.50 -3.52 -0.39
N ARG A 46 13.85 -3.53 0.77
CA ARG A 46 13.24 -4.76 1.32
C ARG A 46 12.13 -5.31 0.46
N LEU A 47 11.36 -4.46 -0.21
CA LEU A 47 10.31 -4.90 -1.13
C LEU A 47 10.90 -5.55 -2.37
N MET A 48 11.96 -4.98 -2.94
CA MET A 48 12.66 -5.54 -4.09
C MET A 48 13.32 -6.88 -3.77
N GLU A 49 14.00 -6.97 -2.62
CA GLU A 49 14.57 -8.24 -2.12
C GLU A 49 13.47 -9.30 -1.96
N LYS A 50 12.35 -8.94 -1.34
CA LYS A 50 11.26 -9.89 -1.08
C LYS A 50 10.51 -10.32 -2.34
N LEU A 51 10.42 -9.44 -3.34
CA LEU A 51 9.86 -9.75 -4.65
C LEU A 51 10.86 -10.46 -5.58
N ASN A 52 12.12 -10.63 -5.13
CA ASN A 52 13.22 -11.18 -5.92
C ASN A 52 13.38 -10.45 -7.26
N VAL A 53 13.36 -9.11 -7.21
CA VAL A 53 13.48 -8.21 -8.35
C VAL A 53 14.92 -7.71 -8.46
N ASP A 54 15.51 -7.82 -9.64
CA ASP A 54 16.85 -7.29 -9.94
C ASP A 54 16.80 -5.75 -9.97
N ASP A 55 17.44 -5.14 -8.99
CA ASP A 55 17.51 -3.69 -8.79
C ASP A 55 18.31 -2.96 -9.87
N ASN A 56 19.12 -3.67 -10.65
CA ASN A 56 19.81 -3.10 -11.81
C ASN A 56 18.91 -3.00 -13.05
N ARG A 57 17.75 -3.69 -13.04
CA ARG A 57 16.85 -3.76 -14.20
C ARG A 57 15.51 -3.08 -13.97
N PHE A 58 15.08 -2.99 -12.72
CA PHE A 58 13.73 -2.55 -12.38
C PHE A 58 13.77 -1.53 -11.25
N THR A 59 12.88 -0.55 -11.32
CA THR A 59 12.64 0.43 -10.26
C THR A 59 11.31 0.14 -9.60
N CYS A 60 11.28 0.15 -8.27
CA CYS A 60 10.05 0.05 -7.50
C CYS A 60 9.47 1.45 -7.28
N HIS A 61 8.21 1.67 -7.68
CA HIS A 61 7.48 2.90 -7.38
C HIS A 61 6.32 2.56 -6.45
N LEU A 62 6.29 3.19 -5.27
CA LEU A 62 5.23 2.97 -4.30
C LEU A 62 4.07 3.94 -4.55
N LYS A 63 2.86 3.40 -4.66
CA LYS A 63 1.62 4.17 -4.88
C LYS A 63 0.49 3.65 -4.01
N PHE A 64 -0.41 4.54 -3.61
CA PHE A 64 -1.57 4.18 -2.80
C PHE A 64 -2.78 5.04 -3.16
N ILE A 65 -3.96 4.58 -2.76
CA ILE A 65 -5.22 5.30 -2.94
C ILE A 65 -5.71 5.76 -1.58
N LEU A 66 -6.10 7.02 -1.50
CA LEU A 66 -6.81 7.57 -0.35
C LEU A 66 -8.28 7.18 -0.47
N LEU A 67 -8.68 6.18 0.32
CA LEU A 67 -10.08 5.76 0.41
C LEU A 67 -10.92 6.93 0.94
N ALA A 68 -11.89 7.38 0.14
CA ALA A 68 -12.84 8.50 0.32
C ALA A 68 -12.79 9.52 -0.83
N MET A 69 -11.75 9.52 -1.66
CA MET A 69 -11.65 10.44 -2.79
C MET A 69 -11.33 9.66 -4.07
N ASN A 70 -12.05 9.91 -5.17
CA ASN A 70 -11.70 9.39 -6.50
C ASN A 70 -10.51 10.17 -7.10
N LEU A 71 -9.40 10.22 -6.34
CA LEU A 71 -8.16 10.82 -6.77
C LEU A 71 -7.26 9.78 -7.44
N PRO A 72 -6.41 10.19 -8.40
CA PRO A 72 -5.33 9.35 -8.89
C PRO A 72 -4.47 8.81 -7.73
N PRO A 73 -3.94 7.58 -7.86
CA PRO A 73 -3.05 7.02 -6.85
C PRO A 73 -1.89 7.96 -6.59
N ALA A 74 -1.74 8.35 -5.33
CA ALA A 74 -0.63 9.18 -4.87
C ALA A 74 0.65 8.35 -4.88
N GLN A 75 1.74 8.96 -5.34
CA GLN A 75 3.06 8.35 -5.33
C GLN A 75 3.81 8.77 -4.07
N LEU A 76 4.44 7.81 -3.40
CA LEU A 76 5.37 8.06 -2.31
C LEU A 76 6.76 8.24 -2.90
N ASN A 77 7.43 9.36 -2.62
CA ASN A 77 8.77 9.63 -3.16
C ASN A 77 9.85 9.77 -2.08
N GLU A 78 9.44 10.10 -0.85
CA GLU A 78 10.38 10.41 0.24
C GLU A 78 9.86 9.95 1.60
N ASP A 79 10.70 10.11 2.62
CA ASP A 79 10.41 9.69 4.00
C ASP A 79 9.14 10.36 4.55
N ASP A 80 8.93 11.66 4.28
CA ASP A 80 7.76 12.40 4.77
C ASP A 80 6.45 11.85 4.20
N ASP A 81 6.42 11.54 2.90
CA ASP A 81 5.27 10.89 2.24
C ASP A 81 4.99 9.53 2.90
N LEU A 82 6.04 8.74 3.15
CA LEU A 82 5.91 7.42 3.76
C LEU A 82 5.42 7.51 5.21
N GLN A 83 5.91 8.47 5.99
CA GLN A 83 5.46 8.69 7.36
C GLN A 83 4.00 9.17 7.40
N TRP A 84 3.59 10.01 6.45
CA TRP A 84 2.19 10.39 6.28
C TRP A 84 1.31 9.19 5.93
N TYR A 85 1.75 8.34 4.99
CA TYR A 85 1.07 7.09 4.68
C TYR A 85 0.95 6.20 5.93
N ILE A 86 2.05 5.94 6.63
CA ILE A 86 2.02 5.10 7.83
C ILE A 86 1.11 5.69 8.92
N SER A 87 1.06 7.03 9.08
CA SER A 87 0.18 7.66 10.08
C SER A 87 -1.30 7.50 9.76
N ILE A 88 -1.70 7.68 8.49
CA ILE A 88 -3.08 7.41 8.04
C ILE A 88 -3.43 5.94 8.27
N TYR A 89 -2.54 5.03 7.88
CA TYR A 89 -2.80 3.59 7.96
C TYR A 89 -2.63 3.00 9.37
N LYS A 90 -2.12 3.78 10.35
CA LYS A 90 -2.20 3.46 11.79
C LYS A 90 -3.59 3.71 12.37
N GLU A 91 -4.38 4.61 11.79
CA GLU A 91 -5.73 4.95 12.27
C GLU A 91 -6.86 4.34 11.44
N THR A 92 -6.58 3.74 10.28
CA THR A 92 -7.61 3.08 9.47
C THR A 92 -7.74 1.58 9.76
N THR A 93 -8.85 1.21 10.39
CA THR A 93 -9.38 -0.16 10.38
C THR A 93 -9.72 -0.55 8.95
N LEU A 94 -8.98 -1.51 8.38
CA LEU A 94 -9.15 -1.98 7.00
C LEU A 94 -10.01 -3.25 6.98
N CYS A 95 -11.29 -3.11 7.30
CA CYS A 95 -12.34 -4.09 6.97
C CYS A 95 -13.73 -3.47 7.22
N ASP A 96 -14.54 -3.36 6.17
CA ASP A 96 -16.00 -3.35 6.31
C ASP A 96 -16.52 -4.61 5.61
N VAL A 97 -17.17 -5.49 6.38
CA VAL A 97 -17.83 -6.69 5.86
C VAL A 97 -19.31 -6.40 5.85
N VAL A 98 -19.89 -6.30 4.65
CA VAL A 98 -21.34 -6.26 4.51
C VAL A 98 -21.77 -7.31 3.50
N ASP A 99 -22.59 -8.26 3.96
CA ASP A 99 -23.36 -9.15 3.09
C ASP A 99 -24.33 -8.31 2.24
N GLN A 100 -24.77 -8.86 1.10
CA GLN A 100 -25.56 -8.29 0.01
C GLN A 100 -26.96 -7.77 0.41
N ARG A 101 -27.21 -7.54 1.70
CA ARG A 101 -28.43 -6.92 2.24
C ARG A 101 -28.18 -5.75 3.20
N GLY A 102 -26.93 -5.36 3.44
CA GLY A 102 -26.63 -4.18 4.24
C GLY A 102 -26.86 -4.34 5.76
N ILE A 103 -26.68 -5.53 6.33
CA ILE A 103 -26.78 -5.74 7.78
C ILE A 103 -25.48 -6.37 8.32
N PRO A 104 -24.88 -5.80 9.40
CA PRO A 104 -23.66 -6.35 10.00
C PRO A 104 -23.97 -7.61 10.81
N THR A 105 -23.12 -8.63 10.71
CA THR A 105 -23.17 -9.79 11.60
C THR A 105 -21.78 -10.12 12.15
N VAL A 106 -21.78 -10.46 13.45
CA VAL A 106 -20.68 -10.73 14.41
C VAL A 106 -19.50 -11.52 13.83
#